data_AF-A0A4V2AMT0-F1
#
_entry.id   AF-A0A4V2AMT0-F1
#
_cell.length_a   1.000
_cell.length_b   1.000
_cell.length_c   1.000
_cell.angle_alpha   90.00
_cell.angle_beta   90.00
_cell.angle_gamma   90.00
#
_symmetry.space_group_name_H-M   'P 1'
#
loop_
_entity.id
_entity.type
_entity.pdbx_description
1 polymer ?
#
loop_
_entity_poly.entity_id
_entity_poly.type
_entity_poly.pdbx_seq_one_letter_code
_entity_poly.pdbx_strand_id
1 'polypeptide(L)'
;MIYQFKEFIPVVHESSFIHSQAAVTGNVIIGKNVYVGPGAAIRGDWGQIIIEDGCNVQENCTIHMFPETTVLLRESAHIGHGAIIHGSIIGRNCLVGMNAVIMDNVILGDECIVGALSFIKQNEKFDKRSLIVGNPAKKIKEVSEEMIKWKTEGTKLYQQLPGEMMQYFKSCEPLREVPDFYTPGNAGYKPWNT
;
A
#
# COMPACT_ATOMS: atom_id res chain seq x y z
N MET A 1 13.11 0.98 -9.33
CA MET A 1 13.21 1.24 -10.79
C MET A 1 12.05 2.11 -11.23
N ILE A 2 12.33 3.19 -11.96
CA ILE A 2 11.32 4.15 -12.45
C ILE A 2 11.44 4.21 -13.97
N TYR A 3 10.32 4.09 -14.68
CA TYR A 3 10.30 3.97 -16.13
C TYR A 3 9.35 4.98 -16.75
N GLN A 4 9.85 5.73 -17.73
CA GLN A 4 9.02 6.48 -18.64
C GLN A 4 8.29 5.52 -19.60
N PHE A 5 7.01 5.79 -19.87
CA PHE A 5 6.27 5.11 -20.92
C PHE A 5 5.61 6.15 -21.83
N LYS A 6 6.03 6.17 -23.10
CA LYS A 6 5.70 7.24 -24.06
C LYS A 6 6.07 8.61 -23.47
N GLU A 7 5.15 9.58 -23.47
CA GLU A 7 5.33 10.91 -22.89
C GLU A 7 5.20 10.96 -21.36
N PHE A 8 4.75 9.88 -20.71
CA PHE A 8 4.45 9.87 -19.28
C PHE A 8 5.64 9.45 -18.44
N ILE A 9 6.08 10.37 -17.58
CA ILE A 9 7.13 10.17 -16.58
C ILE A 9 6.44 10.16 -15.21
N PRO A 10 6.69 9.16 -14.34
CA PRO A 10 6.14 9.15 -12.99
C PRO A 10 6.53 10.41 -12.21
N VAL A 11 5.56 11.02 -11.53
CA VAL A 11 5.75 12.20 -10.67
C VAL A 11 5.71 11.74 -9.22
N VAL A 12 6.80 11.94 -8.50
CA VAL A 12 6.96 11.43 -7.12
C VAL A 12 7.40 12.58 -6.23
N HIS A 13 6.66 12.83 -5.14
CA HIS A 13 7.06 13.82 -4.15
C HIS A 13 8.39 13.43 -3.47
N GLU A 14 9.25 14.40 -3.19
CA GLU A 14 10.59 14.19 -2.62
C GLU A 14 10.61 13.51 -1.25
N SER A 15 9.51 13.62 -0.49
CA SER A 15 9.37 12.98 0.82
C SER A 15 8.91 11.52 0.78
N SER A 16 8.63 11.00 -0.42
CA SER A 16 8.17 9.63 -0.63
C SER A 16 9.33 8.72 -1.00
N PHE A 17 9.24 7.46 -0.58
CA PHE A 17 10.29 6.48 -0.80
C PHE A 17 9.79 5.36 -1.70
N ILE A 18 10.50 5.14 -2.80
CA ILE A 18 10.30 4.00 -3.70
C ILE A 18 11.49 3.07 -3.57
N HIS A 19 11.25 1.86 -3.08
CA HIS A 19 12.31 0.88 -2.94
C HIS A 19 12.99 0.59 -4.30
N SER A 20 14.30 0.36 -4.28
CA SER A 20 15.10 0.16 -5.51
C SER A 20 14.59 -1.01 -6.36
N GLN A 21 14.09 -2.06 -5.70
CA GLN A 21 13.47 -3.25 -6.30
C GLN A 21 11.98 -3.11 -6.68
N ALA A 22 11.33 -1.97 -6.42
CA ALA A 22 9.99 -1.71 -6.94
C ALA A 22 10.07 -1.25 -8.42
N ALA A 23 8.98 -1.39 -9.18
CA ALA A 23 8.85 -0.88 -10.54
C ALA A 23 7.68 0.08 -10.64
N VAL A 24 7.94 1.34 -11.02
CA VAL A 24 6.92 2.37 -11.26
C VAL A 24 7.03 2.87 -12.69
N THR A 25 5.95 2.78 -13.47
CA THR A 25 5.99 3.01 -14.93
C THR A 25 4.86 3.93 -15.40
N GLY A 26 5.18 4.92 -16.23
CA GLY A 26 4.18 5.71 -16.98
C GLY A 26 3.45 6.79 -16.16
N ASN A 27 2.14 6.93 -16.39
CA ASN A 27 1.27 7.97 -15.82
C ASN A 27 0.91 7.66 -14.36
N VAL A 28 1.88 7.84 -13.47
CA VAL A 28 1.76 7.61 -12.03
C VAL A 28 2.09 8.89 -11.28
N ILE A 29 1.20 9.30 -10.38
CA ILE A 29 1.40 10.45 -9.49
C ILE A 29 1.42 9.94 -8.06
N ILE A 30 2.48 10.25 -7.32
CA ILE A 30 2.69 9.83 -5.93
C ILE A 30 2.89 11.06 -5.06
N GLY A 31 1.98 11.23 -4.09
CA GLY A 31 1.95 12.31 -3.10
C GLY A 31 3.03 12.20 -2.03
N LYS A 32 2.88 12.93 -0.92
CA LYS A 32 3.85 13.06 0.18
C LYS A 32 3.86 11.84 1.09
N ASN A 33 5.03 11.51 1.62
CA ASN A 33 5.21 10.50 2.68
C ASN A 33 4.61 9.14 2.32
N VAL A 34 4.68 8.78 1.04
CA VAL A 34 4.25 7.48 0.52
C VAL A 34 5.41 6.50 0.57
N TYR A 35 5.14 5.29 1.08
CA TYR A 35 6.08 4.17 1.02
C TYR A 35 5.67 3.19 -0.10
N VAL A 36 6.62 2.86 -0.98
CA VAL A 36 6.48 1.78 -1.97
C VAL A 36 7.55 0.72 -1.73
N GLY A 37 7.13 -0.47 -1.29
CA GLY A 37 8.00 -1.57 -0.87
C GLY A 37 8.64 -2.37 -2.02
N PRO A 38 9.65 -3.22 -1.72
CA PRO A 38 10.31 -4.05 -2.72
C PRO A 38 9.34 -4.96 -3.48
N GLY A 39 9.60 -5.14 -4.77
CA GLY A 39 8.80 -6.02 -5.64
C GLY A 39 7.43 -5.46 -6.03
N ALA A 40 7.01 -4.30 -5.50
CA ALA A 40 5.78 -3.66 -5.93
C ALA A 40 5.87 -3.26 -7.42
N ALA A 41 4.83 -3.57 -8.19
CA ALA A 41 4.72 -3.24 -9.61
C ALA A 41 3.53 -2.29 -9.82
N ILE A 42 3.81 -1.03 -10.15
CA ILE A 42 2.83 0.04 -10.35
C ILE A 42 2.94 0.52 -11.79
N ARG A 43 1.93 0.24 -12.61
CA ARG A 43 2.02 0.44 -14.06
C ARG A 43 0.87 1.31 -14.57
N GLY A 44 1.15 2.58 -14.82
CA GLY A 44 0.22 3.55 -15.42
C GLY A 44 0.41 3.66 -16.94
N ASP A 45 0.33 2.56 -17.66
CA ASP A 45 0.54 2.53 -19.12
C ASP A 45 -0.75 2.58 -19.94
N TRP A 46 -1.87 2.08 -19.40
CA TRP A 46 -3.20 2.14 -20.00
C TRP A 46 -4.11 3.22 -19.41
N GLY A 47 -3.74 3.78 -18.27
CA GLY A 47 -4.52 4.77 -17.54
C GLY A 47 -3.66 5.48 -16.50
N GLN A 48 -4.31 6.32 -15.69
CA GLN A 48 -3.65 7.06 -14.63
C GLN A 48 -3.74 6.31 -13.30
N ILE A 49 -2.64 6.32 -12.54
CA ILE A 49 -2.61 5.90 -11.14
C ILE A 49 -2.30 7.14 -10.31
N ILE A 50 -3.16 7.44 -9.34
CA ILE A 50 -2.94 8.50 -8.35
C ILE A 50 -2.84 7.84 -6.97
N ILE A 51 -1.73 8.10 -6.28
CA ILE A 51 -1.48 7.68 -4.91
C ILE A 51 -1.32 8.94 -4.07
N GLU A 52 -2.35 9.27 -3.29
CA GLU A 52 -2.38 10.47 -2.45
C GLU A 52 -1.46 10.34 -1.22
N ASP A 53 -1.37 11.43 -0.47
CA ASP A 53 -0.46 11.58 0.67
C ASP A 53 -0.64 10.49 1.74
N GLY A 54 0.47 10.07 2.32
CA GLY A 54 0.54 9.15 3.44
C GLY A 54 0.05 7.73 3.15
N CYS A 55 -0.16 7.36 1.87
CA CYS A 55 -0.46 6.00 1.48
C CYS A 55 0.76 5.07 1.65
N ASN A 56 0.51 3.77 1.69
CA ASN A 56 1.57 2.78 1.52
C ASN A 56 1.15 1.68 0.55
N VAL A 57 2.09 1.30 -0.32
CA VAL A 57 2.01 0.18 -1.25
C VAL A 57 3.10 -0.79 -0.85
N GLN A 58 2.73 -1.82 -0.10
CA GLN A 58 3.68 -2.73 0.50
C GLN A 58 4.32 -3.69 -0.52
N GLU A 59 5.16 -4.56 0.00
CA GLU A 59 5.95 -5.54 -0.73
C GLU A 59 5.08 -6.33 -1.71
N ASN A 60 5.59 -6.51 -2.93
CA ASN A 60 4.98 -7.33 -3.98
C ASN A 60 3.53 -6.96 -4.38
N CYS A 61 3.04 -5.77 -4.03
CA CYS A 61 1.73 -5.32 -4.52
C CYS A 61 1.75 -5.11 -6.03
N THR A 62 0.63 -5.38 -6.70
CA THR A 62 0.45 -5.07 -8.13
C THR A 62 -0.67 -4.07 -8.31
N ILE A 63 -0.37 -2.97 -9.00
CA ILE A 63 -1.34 -1.91 -9.32
C ILE A 63 -1.39 -1.71 -10.83
N HIS A 64 -2.56 -1.98 -11.41
CA HIS A 64 -2.83 -1.85 -12.84
C HIS A 64 -4.30 -1.47 -13.10
N MET A 65 -4.72 -1.35 -14.35
CA MET A 65 -6.10 -1.02 -14.73
C MET A 65 -6.34 -1.41 -16.19
N PHE A 66 -7.61 -1.60 -16.56
CA PHE A 66 -8.02 -1.54 -17.96
C PHE A 66 -8.06 -0.09 -18.48
N PRO A 67 -8.02 0.13 -19.81
CA PRO A 67 -8.23 1.45 -20.41
C PRO A 67 -9.52 2.11 -19.92
N GLU A 68 -9.58 3.44 -19.98
CA GLU A 68 -10.72 4.28 -19.55
C GLU A 68 -11.00 4.30 -18.03
N THR A 69 -10.20 3.58 -17.26
CA THR A 69 -10.27 3.56 -15.79
C THR A 69 -9.05 4.24 -15.16
N THR A 70 -9.22 4.71 -13.93
CA THR A 70 -8.16 5.28 -13.08
C THR A 70 -8.05 4.47 -11.81
N VAL A 71 -6.84 4.25 -11.31
CA VAL A 71 -6.64 3.83 -9.92
C VAL A 71 -6.45 5.08 -9.07
N LEU A 72 -7.25 5.23 -8.03
CA LEU A 72 -7.09 6.29 -7.05
C LEU A 72 -6.98 5.69 -5.65
N LEU A 73 -5.80 5.80 -5.06
CA LEU A 73 -5.58 5.53 -3.65
C LEU A 73 -5.66 6.87 -2.91
N ARG A 74 -6.72 7.05 -2.12
CA ARG A 74 -6.89 8.30 -1.36
C ARG A 74 -6.02 8.34 -0.12
N GLU A 75 -5.88 9.54 0.44
CA GLU A 75 -5.04 9.85 1.59
C GLU A 75 -5.06 8.74 2.67
N SER A 76 -3.86 8.31 3.09
CA SER A 76 -3.67 7.26 4.09
C SER A 76 -4.22 5.87 3.73
N ALA A 77 -4.51 5.58 2.46
CA ALA A 77 -4.82 4.22 2.02
C ALA A 77 -3.63 3.28 2.26
N HIS A 78 -3.93 2.10 2.80
CA HIS A 78 -2.94 1.12 3.23
C HIS A 78 -3.12 -0.14 2.41
N ILE A 79 -2.22 -0.39 1.48
CA ILE A 79 -2.26 -1.54 0.56
C ILE A 79 -1.29 -2.59 1.07
N GLY A 80 -1.86 -3.62 1.71
CA GLY A 80 -1.14 -4.67 2.39
C GLY A 80 -0.33 -5.56 1.44
N HIS A 81 0.72 -6.19 1.97
CA HIS A 81 1.66 -7.04 1.23
C HIS A 81 0.98 -7.94 0.18
N GLY A 82 1.46 -7.92 -1.06
CA GLY A 82 0.99 -8.79 -2.15
C GLY A 82 -0.43 -8.50 -2.65
N ALA A 83 -1.09 -7.43 -2.20
CA ALA A 83 -2.41 -7.09 -2.70
C ALA A 83 -2.38 -6.66 -4.18
N ILE A 84 -3.49 -6.94 -4.87
CA ILE A 84 -3.71 -6.56 -6.27
C ILE A 84 -4.82 -5.51 -6.31
N ILE A 85 -4.50 -4.33 -6.86
CA ILE A 85 -5.45 -3.25 -7.11
C ILE A 85 -5.56 -3.09 -8.62
N HIS A 86 -6.74 -3.40 -9.16
CA HIS A 86 -7.01 -3.25 -10.59
C HIS A 86 -8.14 -2.24 -10.79
N GLY A 87 -7.83 -1.08 -11.37
CA GLY A 87 -8.83 -0.10 -11.81
C GLY A 87 -9.86 0.36 -10.77
N SER A 88 -9.48 0.56 -9.51
CA SER A 88 -10.41 0.85 -8.40
C SER A 88 -10.09 2.13 -7.63
N ILE A 89 -11.09 2.64 -6.92
CA ILE A 89 -10.98 3.77 -6.01
C ILE A 89 -10.98 3.24 -4.57
N ILE A 90 -9.86 3.47 -3.89
CA ILE A 90 -9.67 3.10 -2.49
C ILE A 90 -9.83 4.37 -1.64
N GLY A 91 -10.86 4.38 -0.78
CA GLY A 91 -11.19 5.52 0.09
C GLY A 91 -10.11 5.91 1.08
N ARG A 92 -10.28 7.08 1.72
CA ARG A 92 -9.33 7.61 2.69
C ARG A 92 -9.19 6.67 3.87
N ASN A 93 -7.97 6.50 4.35
CA ASN A 93 -7.66 5.68 5.52
C ASN A 93 -8.18 4.22 5.43
N CYS A 94 -8.42 3.70 4.22
CA CYS A 94 -8.77 2.29 4.02
C CYS A 94 -7.57 1.37 4.29
N LEU A 95 -7.88 0.13 4.66
CA LEU A 95 -6.91 -0.97 4.73
C LEU A 95 -7.34 -2.06 3.76
N VAL A 96 -6.50 -2.32 2.75
CA VAL A 96 -6.61 -3.51 1.90
C VAL A 96 -5.68 -4.57 2.47
N GLY A 97 -6.25 -5.65 3.00
CA GLY A 97 -5.49 -6.74 3.61
C GLY A 97 -4.54 -7.41 2.63
N MET A 98 -3.46 -7.99 3.18
CA MET A 98 -2.45 -8.70 2.40
C MET A 98 -3.06 -9.74 1.45
N ASN A 99 -2.52 -9.84 0.23
CA ASN A 99 -2.97 -10.72 -0.84
C ASN A 99 -4.46 -10.60 -1.21
N ALA A 100 -5.14 -9.51 -0.84
CA ALA A 100 -6.48 -9.24 -1.35
C ALA A 100 -6.43 -8.80 -2.82
N VAL A 101 -7.49 -9.08 -3.56
CA VAL A 101 -7.64 -8.72 -4.98
C VAL A 101 -8.87 -7.84 -5.14
N ILE A 102 -8.67 -6.62 -5.63
CA ILE A 102 -9.71 -5.61 -5.85
C ILE A 102 -9.81 -5.35 -7.35
N MET A 103 -10.94 -5.72 -7.95
CA MET A 103 -11.18 -5.62 -9.39
C MET A 103 -11.68 -4.23 -9.83
N ASP A 104 -11.79 -4.06 -11.14
CA ASP A 104 -12.13 -2.79 -11.80
C ASP A 104 -13.46 -2.18 -11.31
N ASN A 105 -13.50 -0.85 -11.29
CA ASN A 105 -14.65 -0.02 -10.92
C ASN A 105 -15.15 -0.26 -9.49
N VAL A 106 -14.39 -0.97 -8.66
CA VAL A 106 -14.70 -1.07 -7.24
C VAL A 106 -14.49 0.28 -6.58
N ILE A 107 -15.44 0.67 -5.72
CA ILE A 107 -15.33 1.87 -4.89
C ILE A 107 -15.44 1.45 -3.42
N LEU A 108 -14.35 1.63 -2.69
CA LEU A 108 -14.35 1.54 -1.22
C LEU A 108 -14.57 2.94 -0.65
N GLY A 109 -15.63 3.12 0.13
CA GLY A 109 -15.81 4.31 0.96
C GLY A 109 -14.68 4.45 1.99
N ASP A 110 -14.55 5.63 2.58
CA ASP A 110 -13.48 5.91 3.55
C ASP A 110 -13.49 4.92 4.72
N GLU A 111 -12.33 4.64 5.30
CA GLU A 111 -12.16 3.81 6.51
C GLU A 111 -12.66 2.35 6.37
N CYS A 112 -12.84 1.85 5.14
CA CYS A 112 -13.09 0.42 4.90
C CYS A 112 -11.88 -0.43 5.33
N ILE A 113 -12.16 -1.64 5.80
CA ILE A 113 -11.15 -2.67 6.05
C ILE A 113 -11.51 -3.90 5.23
N VAL A 114 -10.64 -4.27 4.29
CA VAL A 114 -10.72 -5.51 3.53
C VAL A 114 -9.81 -6.53 4.21
N GLY A 115 -10.34 -7.69 4.56
CA GLY A 115 -9.55 -8.78 5.16
C GLY A 115 -8.52 -9.35 4.18
N ALA A 116 -7.45 -9.92 4.72
CA ALA A 116 -6.46 -10.64 3.92
C ALA A 116 -7.12 -11.73 3.05
N LEU A 117 -6.51 -12.01 1.88
CA LEU A 117 -6.98 -13.02 0.92
C LEU A 117 -8.41 -12.82 0.39
N SER A 118 -8.99 -11.63 0.55
CA SER A 118 -10.34 -11.35 0.06
C SER A 118 -10.34 -11.00 -1.43
N PHE A 119 -11.41 -11.36 -2.13
CA PHE A 119 -11.60 -11.03 -3.55
C PHE A 119 -12.87 -10.18 -3.73
N ILE A 120 -12.70 -8.92 -4.13
CA ILE A 120 -13.82 -8.04 -4.47
C ILE A 120 -13.98 -8.02 -5.99
N LYS A 121 -15.16 -8.44 -6.45
CA LYS A 121 -15.52 -8.45 -7.88
C LYS A 121 -15.69 -7.04 -8.42
N GLN A 122 -15.58 -6.90 -9.74
CA GLN A 122 -15.74 -5.63 -10.43
C GLN A 122 -17.10 -4.97 -10.16
N ASN A 123 -17.13 -3.63 -10.22
CA ASN A 123 -18.32 -2.78 -10.06
C ASN A 123 -18.98 -2.81 -8.66
N GLU A 124 -18.41 -3.49 -7.67
CA GLU A 124 -18.90 -3.48 -6.30
C GLU A 124 -18.65 -2.11 -5.63
N LYS A 125 -19.59 -1.68 -4.78
CA LYS A 125 -19.47 -0.43 -4.02
C LYS A 125 -19.74 -0.71 -2.55
N PHE A 126 -18.82 -0.27 -1.69
CA PHE A 126 -18.96 -0.41 -0.25
C PHE A 126 -18.99 0.96 0.40
N ASP A 127 -19.94 1.14 1.30
CA ASP A 127 -20.04 2.37 2.09
C ASP A 127 -18.86 2.51 3.06
N LYS A 128 -18.67 3.75 3.53
CA LYS A 128 -17.69 4.09 4.57
C LYS A 128 -17.75 3.09 5.73
N ARG A 129 -16.58 2.74 6.29
CA ARG A 129 -16.42 1.83 7.44
C ARG A 129 -16.96 0.41 7.22
N SER A 130 -17.01 -0.09 5.99
CA SER A 130 -17.35 -1.49 5.77
C SER A 130 -16.18 -2.42 6.12
N LEU A 131 -16.42 -3.43 6.97
CA LEU A 131 -15.52 -4.58 7.15
C LEU A 131 -15.89 -5.66 6.13
N ILE A 132 -14.99 -5.94 5.20
CA ILE A 132 -15.24 -6.72 3.99
C ILE A 132 -14.31 -7.93 3.98
N VAL A 133 -14.85 -9.14 3.89
CA VAL A 133 -14.04 -10.37 3.91
C VAL A 133 -14.59 -11.44 2.96
N GLY A 134 -13.72 -12.34 2.51
CA GLY A 134 -14.08 -13.58 1.81
C GLY A 134 -13.78 -13.56 0.30
N ASN A 135 -14.13 -14.65 -0.38
CA ASN A 135 -13.96 -14.81 -1.82
C ASN A 135 -15.17 -15.55 -2.41
N PRO A 136 -16.12 -14.86 -3.09
CA PRO A 136 -16.19 -13.40 -3.24
C PRO A 136 -16.48 -12.71 -1.91
N ALA A 137 -15.88 -11.55 -1.70
CA ALA A 137 -15.96 -10.82 -0.45
C ALA A 137 -17.34 -10.19 -0.24
N LYS A 138 -17.75 -10.09 1.02
CA LYS A 138 -18.98 -9.41 1.43
C LYS A 138 -18.71 -8.53 2.63
N LYS A 139 -19.50 -7.47 2.78
CA LYS A 139 -19.58 -6.71 4.04
C LYS A 139 -20.14 -7.63 5.11
N ILE A 140 -19.42 -7.79 6.21
CA ILE A 140 -19.85 -8.62 7.35
C ILE A 140 -20.29 -7.78 8.55
N LYS A 141 -19.78 -6.56 8.70
CA LYS A 141 -20.17 -5.58 9.72
C LYS A 141 -19.54 -4.22 9.42
N GLU A 142 -19.82 -3.24 10.29
CA GLU A 142 -19.08 -1.99 10.33
C GLU A 142 -17.73 -2.15 11.04
N VAL A 143 -16.76 -1.35 10.62
CA VAL A 143 -15.48 -1.12 11.28
C VAL A 143 -15.73 -0.29 12.54
N SER A 144 -15.27 -0.78 13.69
CA SER A 144 -15.41 -0.06 14.96
C SER A 144 -14.39 1.08 15.08
N GLU A 145 -14.63 2.01 16.01
CA GLU A 145 -13.66 3.07 16.35
C GLU A 145 -12.30 2.51 16.78
N GLU A 146 -12.31 1.40 17.52
CA GLU A 146 -11.08 0.74 17.95
C GLU A 146 -10.30 0.18 16.76
N MET A 147 -10.98 -0.49 15.83
CA MET A 147 -10.36 -1.04 14.62
C MET A 147 -9.74 0.06 13.75
N ILE A 148 -10.47 1.15 13.52
CA ILE A 148 -9.94 2.24 12.68
C ILE A 148 -8.81 3.00 13.38
N LYS A 149 -8.88 3.18 14.71
CA LYS A 149 -7.79 3.76 15.48
C LYS A 149 -6.53 2.89 15.39
N TRP A 150 -6.65 1.58 15.61
CA TRP A 150 -5.53 0.64 15.48
C TRP A 150 -4.91 0.70 14.08
N LYS A 151 -5.73 0.66 13.02
CA LYS A 151 -5.28 0.79 11.63
C LYS A 151 -4.54 2.10 11.39
N THR A 152 -5.07 3.21 11.91
CA THR A 152 -4.52 4.55 11.73
C THR A 152 -3.15 4.65 12.37
N GLU A 153 -2.98 4.15 13.61
CA GLU A 153 -1.66 4.10 14.26
C GLU A 153 -0.68 3.22 13.48
N GLY A 154 -1.12 2.06 13.00
CA GLY A 154 -0.27 1.22 12.13
C GLY A 154 0.14 1.91 10.83
N THR A 155 -0.73 2.76 10.27
CA THR A 155 -0.43 3.55 9.05
C THR A 155 0.59 4.65 9.32
N LYS A 156 0.58 5.27 10.51
CA LYS A 156 1.58 6.28 10.88
C LYS A 156 3.01 5.74 10.85
N LEU A 157 3.22 4.47 11.21
CA LEU A 157 4.53 3.82 11.08
C LEU A 157 5.01 3.83 9.62
N TYR A 158 4.13 3.50 8.68
CA TYR A 158 4.44 3.56 7.25
C TYR A 158 4.59 4.99 6.70
N GLN A 159 4.03 5.99 7.37
CA GLN A 159 4.23 7.40 7.00
C GLN A 159 5.58 7.95 7.48
N GLN A 160 6.15 7.36 8.52
CA GLN A 160 7.50 7.67 9.02
C GLN A 160 8.58 6.91 8.22
N LEU A 161 8.25 5.70 7.77
CA LEU A 161 9.17 4.79 7.09
C LEU A 161 9.89 5.40 5.88
N PRO A 162 9.30 6.26 5.02
CA PRO A 162 10.04 6.93 3.95
C PRO A 162 11.26 7.70 4.45
N GLY A 163 11.12 8.45 5.54
CA GLY A 163 12.21 9.19 6.16
C GLY A 163 13.30 8.26 6.70
N GLU A 164 12.89 7.21 7.42
CA GLU A 164 13.82 6.21 7.96
C GLU A 164 14.57 5.47 6.85
N MET A 165 13.88 5.10 5.77
CA MET A 165 14.49 4.44 4.63
C MET A 165 15.50 5.37 3.95
N MET A 166 15.16 6.63 3.69
CA MET A 166 16.11 7.60 3.12
C MET A 166 17.35 7.82 4.02
N GLN A 167 17.20 7.75 5.34
CA GLN A 167 18.29 8.01 6.28
C GLN A 167 19.17 6.78 6.55
N TYR A 168 18.57 5.60 6.68
CA TYR A 168 19.23 4.43 7.24
C TYR A 168 19.35 3.25 6.26
N PHE A 169 18.57 3.22 5.18
CA PHE A 169 18.60 2.11 4.22
C PHE A 169 19.83 2.19 3.31
N LYS A 170 20.70 1.17 3.41
CA LYS A 170 21.87 1.01 2.54
C LYS A 170 22.10 -0.45 2.22
N SER A 171 22.66 -0.72 1.05
CA SER A 171 23.16 -2.05 0.71
C SER A 171 24.33 -2.42 1.64
N CYS A 172 24.38 -3.68 2.07
CA CYS A 172 25.47 -4.23 2.86
C CYS A 172 25.76 -5.68 2.47
N GLU A 173 26.98 -6.12 2.74
CA GLU A 173 27.31 -7.55 2.71
C GLU A 173 26.75 -8.24 3.96
N PRO A 174 26.35 -9.51 3.85
CA PRO A 174 25.84 -10.25 5.00
C PRO A 174 26.96 -10.51 6.01
N LEU A 175 26.66 -10.29 7.30
CA LEU A 175 27.52 -10.73 8.40
C LEU A 175 27.58 -12.27 8.43
N ARG A 176 28.73 -12.83 8.83
CA ARG A 176 28.93 -14.30 8.91
C ARG A 176 28.79 -14.85 10.32
N GLU A 177 28.79 -13.97 11.31
CA GLU A 177 28.62 -14.25 12.74
C GLU A 177 27.67 -13.21 13.33
N VAL A 178 26.98 -13.54 14.42
CA VAL A 178 26.03 -12.63 15.09
C VAL A 178 26.82 -11.68 16.00
N PRO A 179 26.80 -10.36 15.74
CA PRO A 179 27.47 -9.40 16.62
C PRO A 179 26.86 -9.31 18.01
N ASP A 180 27.69 -8.96 19.00
CA ASP A 180 27.30 -8.81 20.41
C ASP A 180 26.15 -7.80 20.63
N PHE A 181 26.02 -6.81 19.75
CA PHE A 181 24.98 -5.77 19.84
C PHE A 181 23.59 -6.23 19.39
N TYR A 182 23.44 -7.41 18.78
CA TYR A 182 22.14 -8.05 18.47
C TYR A 182 21.48 -8.70 19.69
N THR A 183 21.95 -8.40 20.90
CA THR A 183 21.36 -8.88 22.14
C THR A 183 19.84 -8.61 22.17
N PRO A 184 18.99 -9.60 22.51
CA PRO A 184 17.54 -9.43 22.53
C PRO A 184 17.15 -8.20 23.37
N GLY A 185 16.56 -7.19 22.74
CA GLY A 185 16.12 -5.94 23.40
C GLY A 185 16.69 -4.65 22.80
N ASN A 186 17.78 -4.69 22.03
CA ASN A 186 18.39 -3.48 21.45
C ASN A 186 17.71 -2.97 20.16
N ALA A 187 16.84 -3.76 19.53
CA ALA A 187 16.22 -3.40 18.25
C ALA A 187 15.11 -2.33 18.35
N GLY A 188 14.89 -1.72 19.53
CA GLY A 188 13.85 -0.71 19.74
C GLY A 188 12.40 -1.22 19.70
N TYR A 189 12.17 -2.44 19.22
CA TYR A 189 10.88 -3.09 19.17
C TYR A 189 10.84 -4.29 20.11
N LYS A 190 9.78 -4.37 20.94
CA LYS A 190 9.52 -5.55 21.76
C LYS A 190 9.03 -6.70 20.85
N PRO A 191 9.54 -7.92 20.98
CA PRO A 191 8.92 -9.09 20.36
C PRO A 191 7.46 -9.21 20.80
N TRP A 192 6.59 -9.68 19.91
CA TRP A 192 5.20 -9.97 20.25
C TRP A 192 5.16 -11.15 21.24
N ASN A 193 4.62 -10.92 22.45
CA ASN A 193 4.47 -11.93 23.52
C ASN A 193 5.76 -12.68 23.93
N THR A 194 6.81 -11.95 24.31
CA THR A 194 7.81 -12.45 25.26
C THR A 194 7.73 -11.68 26.56
#